data_AF-A0A9E4HFY3-F1
#
_entry.id   AF-A0A9E4HFY3-F1
#
_cell.length_a   1.000
_cell.length_b   1.000
_cell.length_c   1.000
_cell.angle_alpha   90.00
_cell.angle_beta   90.00
_cell.angle_gamma   90.00
#
_symmetry.space_group_name_H-M   'P 1'
#
loop_
_entity.id
_entity.type
_entity.pdbx_description
1 polymer ?
#
loop_
_entity_poly.entity_id
_entity_poly.type
_entity_poly.pdbx_seq_one_letter_code
_entity_poly.pdbx_strand_id
1 'polypeptide(L)'
;MIISTGMSTSEEIEMAVGLLSTENLLIAHSTSTYPCPSHELNLQMIHTLKKTWPTVPIGYSGHETGLVTTWAAVTLGADFVERHITLDRAMWGSDQATSIEPGGLIRLVANIRDIELALGDGIKRVYESEQVPRKKLRRVLEPTTQSK
;
A
#
# COMPACT_ATOMS: atom_id res chain seq x y z
N MET A 1 0.30 12.50 16.91
CA MET A 1 1.75 12.38 16.69
C MET A 1 1.98 11.23 15.73
N ILE A 2 2.96 11.37 14.84
CA ILE A 2 3.36 10.31 13.90
C ILE A 2 4.80 9.93 14.23
N ILE A 3 5.09 8.64 14.31
CA ILE A 3 6.46 8.12 14.43
C ILE A 3 6.77 7.23 13.23
N SER A 4 7.98 7.35 12.69
CA SER A 4 8.50 6.44 11.67
C SER A 4 9.46 5.45 12.31
N THR A 5 9.46 4.21 11.85
CA THR A 5 10.24 3.11 12.47
C THR A 5 11.54 2.78 11.75
N GLY A 6 11.96 3.64 10.81
CA GLY A 6 13.22 3.45 10.07
C GLY A 6 14.43 3.55 11.00
N MET A 7 15.44 2.70 10.77
CA MET A 7 16.64 2.57 11.61
C MET A 7 16.41 2.05 13.04
N SER A 8 15.22 1.52 13.34
CA SER A 8 14.89 1.01 14.67
C SER A 8 14.67 -0.51 14.68
N THR A 9 15.09 -1.17 15.76
CA THR A 9 14.72 -2.57 16.01
C THR A 9 13.28 -2.66 16.54
N SER A 10 12.72 -3.88 16.62
CA SER A 10 11.37 -4.07 17.16
C SER A 10 11.28 -3.63 18.63
N GLU A 11 12.33 -3.92 19.41
CA GLU A 11 12.42 -3.55 20.83
C GLU A 11 12.47 -2.03 21.04
N GLU A 12 13.17 -1.30 20.17
CA GLU A 12 13.23 0.16 20.21
C GLU A 12 11.88 0.79 19.86
N ILE A 13 11.17 0.24 18.87
CA ILE A 13 9.83 0.68 18.51
C ILE A 13 8.86 0.43 19.67
N GLU A 14 8.89 -0.77 20.27
CA GLU A 14 8.06 -1.11 21.43
C GLU A 14 8.32 -0.20 22.62
N MET A 15 9.59 0.05 22.93
CA MET A 15 9.97 0.99 23.99
C MET A 15 9.45 2.39 23.71
N ALA A 16 9.64 2.90 22.49
CA ALA A 16 9.17 4.22 22.10
C ALA A 16 7.64 4.32 22.21
N VAL A 17 6.90 3.35 21.68
CA VAL A 17 5.43 3.32 21.78
C VAL A 17 4.97 3.22 23.24
N GLY A 18 5.67 2.47 24.09
CA GLY A 18 5.37 2.33 25.51
C GLY A 18 5.52 3.63 26.33
N LEU A 19 6.27 4.60 25.83
CA LEU A 19 6.40 5.94 26.43
C LEU A 19 5.32 6.92 25.97
N LEU A 20 4.50 6.53 25.00
CA LEU A 20 3.55 7.39 24.31
C LEU A 20 2.11 6.95 24.59
N SER A 21 1.17 7.90 24.49
CA SER A 21 -0.26 7.55 24.43
C SER A 21 -0.61 7.03 23.03
N THR A 22 -1.27 5.88 22.96
CA THR A 22 -1.71 5.26 21.70
C THR A 22 -2.97 5.91 21.12
N GLU A 23 -3.70 6.74 21.88
CA GLU A 23 -4.96 7.36 21.43
C GLU A 23 -4.77 8.36 20.26
N ASN A 24 -3.59 8.99 20.18
CA ASN A 24 -3.27 9.97 19.14
C ASN A 24 -1.94 9.65 18.44
N LEU A 25 -1.64 8.36 18.29
CA LEU A 25 -0.42 7.87 17.67
C LEU A 25 -0.70 7.30 16.28
N LEU A 26 0.17 7.59 15.33
CA LEU A 26 0.27 6.90 14.04
C LEU A 26 1.69 6.34 13.93
N ILE A 27 1.82 5.12 13.40
CA ILE A 27 3.13 4.47 13.23
C ILE A 27 3.35 4.21 11.75
N ALA A 28 4.47 4.68 11.19
CA ALA A 28 4.83 4.45 9.80
C ALA A 28 5.97 3.43 9.70
N HIS A 29 5.74 2.34 8.96
CA HIS A 29 6.85 1.50 8.50
C HIS A 29 7.74 2.30 7.56
N SER A 30 9.06 2.22 7.72
CA SER A 30 10.02 2.91 6.86
C SER A 30 11.39 2.23 6.87
N THR A 31 12.16 2.44 5.80
CA THR A 31 13.59 2.12 5.71
C THR A 31 14.33 3.41 5.32
N SER A 32 15.22 3.90 6.18
CA SER A 32 15.87 5.22 6.03
C SER A 32 17.10 5.21 5.11
N THR A 33 16.97 4.58 3.95
CA THR A 33 17.95 4.61 2.85
C THR A 33 17.37 5.48 1.73
N TYR A 34 18.18 6.33 1.08
CA TYR A 34 17.69 7.33 0.12
C TYR A 34 18.53 7.31 -1.18
N PRO A 35 18.05 6.69 -2.28
CA PRO A 35 16.82 5.91 -2.39
C PRO A 35 16.92 4.53 -1.75
N CYS A 36 15.85 4.08 -1.12
CA CYS A 36 15.77 2.71 -0.62
C CYS A 36 15.53 1.73 -1.79
N PRO A 37 16.38 0.70 -1.97
CA PRO A 37 16.14 -0.30 -2.99
C PRO A 37 14.96 -1.20 -2.62
N SER A 38 14.18 -1.66 -3.61
CA SER A 38 12.91 -2.36 -3.35
C SER A 38 13.04 -3.63 -2.49
N HIS A 39 14.18 -4.32 -2.52
CA HIS A 39 14.40 -5.53 -1.73
C HIS A 39 14.69 -5.24 -0.24
N GLU A 40 14.97 -4.00 0.13
CA GLU A 40 15.16 -3.54 1.52
C GLU A 40 13.89 -2.90 2.11
N LEU A 41 12.84 -2.72 1.30
CA LEU A 41 11.61 -2.07 1.76
C LEU A 41 10.82 -2.89 2.77
N ASN A 42 10.86 -4.22 2.69
CA ASN A 42 10.16 -5.13 3.60
C ASN A 42 8.70 -4.71 3.92
N LEU A 43 7.86 -4.49 2.90
CA LEU A 43 6.48 -3.99 3.10
C LEU A 43 5.59 -4.91 3.96
N GLN A 44 5.97 -6.18 4.13
CA GLN A 44 5.28 -7.09 5.05
C GLN A 44 5.32 -6.63 6.51
N MET A 45 6.25 -5.75 6.87
CA MET A 45 6.30 -5.13 8.20
C MET A 45 5.02 -4.35 8.52
N ILE A 46 4.28 -3.85 7.53
CA ILE A 46 2.96 -3.22 7.73
C ILE A 46 2.00 -4.19 8.43
N HIS A 47 1.95 -5.46 8.01
CA HIS A 47 1.13 -6.48 8.67
C HIS A 47 1.60 -6.77 10.09
N THR A 48 2.92 -6.85 10.30
CA THR A 48 3.50 -7.05 11.63
C THR A 48 3.09 -5.92 12.58
N LEU A 49 3.29 -4.66 12.19
CA LEU A 49 2.92 -3.48 12.97
C LEU A 49 1.41 -3.45 13.27
N LYS A 50 0.55 -3.74 12.29
CA LYS A 50 -0.91 -3.81 12.49
C LYS A 50 -1.32 -4.90 13.47
N LYS A 51 -0.61 -6.04 13.46
CA LYS A 51 -0.85 -7.13 14.42
C LYS A 51 -0.40 -6.74 15.82
N THR A 52 0.73 -6.06 15.96
CA THR A 52 1.29 -5.64 17.25
C THR A 52 0.46 -4.53 17.90
N TRP A 53 0.01 -3.55 17.11
CA TRP A 53 -0.79 -2.42 17.58
C TRP A 53 -2.12 -2.30 16.81
N PRO A 54 -3.09 -3.20 17.06
CA PRO A 54 -4.32 -3.31 16.27
C PRO A 54 -5.25 -2.09 16.36
N THR A 55 -5.10 -1.26 17.40
CA THR A 55 -5.90 -0.03 17.59
C THR A 55 -5.18 1.23 17.10
N VAL A 56 -3.95 1.11 16.63
CA VAL A 56 -3.13 2.24 16.19
C VAL A 56 -3.07 2.25 14.66
N PRO A 57 -3.38 3.36 13.97
CA PRO A 57 -3.23 3.43 12.52
C PRO A 57 -1.77 3.23 12.10
N ILE A 58 -1.56 2.31 11.14
CA ILE A 58 -0.25 1.93 10.63
C ILE A 58 -0.14 2.38 9.19
N GLY A 59 0.87 3.17 8.88
CA GLY A 59 1.15 3.66 7.54
C GLY A 59 2.49 3.20 6.99
N TYR A 60 2.87 3.84 5.89
CA TYR A 60 4.14 3.61 5.21
C TYR A 60 4.79 4.94 4.82
N SER A 61 6.04 5.15 5.24
CA SER A 61 6.87 6.29 4.83
C SER A 61 7.97 5.79 3.89
N GLY A 62 7.83 6.16 2.61
CA GLY A 62 8.61 5.61 1.50
C GLY A 62 9.73 6.53 1.02
N HIS A 63 10.93 5.97 0.90
CA HIS A 63 12.15 6.63 0.40
C HIS A 63 12.69 6.00 -0.88
N GLU A 64 11.88 5.17 -1.54
CA GLU A 64 12.22 4.50 -2.79
C GLU A 64 11.94 5.37 -4.02
N THR A 65 12.46 4.95 -5.17
CA THR A 65 12.10 5.55 -6.46
C THR A 65 10.82 4.95 -7.03
N GLY A 66 9.99 5.78 -7.66
CA GLY A 66 8.73 5.35 -8.27
C GLY A 66 7.59 5.23 -7.28
N LEU A 67 6.44 4.72 -7.74
CA LEU A 67 5.18 4.71 -6.97
C LEU A 67 4.63 3.31 -6.68
N VAL A 68 5.11 2.29 -7.41
CA VAL A 68 4.54 0.93 -7.40
C VAL A 68 4.50 0.32 -6.01
N THR A 69 5.59 0.46 -5.26
CA THR A 69 5.74 -0.05 -3.89
C THR A 69 4.90 0.72 -2.88
N THR A 70 4.72 2.03 -3.05
CA THR A 70 3.81 2.82 -2.22
C THR A 70 2.35 2.41 -2.45
N TRP A 71 1.95 2.15 -3.70
CA TRP A 71 0.63 1.57 -3.98
C TRP A 71 0.47 0.18 -3.38
N ALA A 72 1.51 -0.66 -3.45
CA ALA A 72 1.50 -1.97 -2.81
C ALA A 72 1.32 -1.85 -1.29
N ALA A 73 1.96 -0.88 -0.63
CA ALA A 73 1.76 -0.63 0.79
C ALA A 73 0.28 -0.37 1.16
N VAL A 74 -0.44 0.39 0.34
CA VAL A 74 -1.89 0.60 0.51
C VAL A 74 -2.66 -0.72 0.40
N THR A 75 -2.33 -1.56 -0.58
CA THR A 75 -2.99 -2.88 -0.73
C THR A 75 -2.71 -3.84 0.44
N LEU A 76 -1.58 -3.65 1.13
CA LEU A 76 -1.20 -4.39 2.35
C LEU A 76 -1.84 -3.82 3.62
N GLY A 77 -2.70 -2.80 3.48
CA GLY A 77 -3.48 -2.24 4.57
C GLY A 77 -2.83 -1.06 5.28
N ALA A 78 -1.87 -0.36 4.66
CA ALA A 78 -1.41 0.92 5.20
C ALA A 78 -2.57 1.94 5.26
N ASP A 79 -2.80 2.53 6.43
CA ASP A 79 -3.86 3.51 6.69
C ASP A 79 -3.47 4.93 6.19
N PHE A 80 -2.18 5.18 6.01
CA PHE A 80 -1.64 6.40 5.43
C PHE A 80 -0.32 6.13 4.70
N VAL A 81 0.05 7.02 3.78
CA VAL A 81 1.35 6.99 3.09
C VAL A 81 2.04 8.35 3.17
N GLU A 82 3.35 8.34 3.31
CA GLU A 82 4.22 9.51 3.31
C GLU A 82 5.30 9.35 2.24
N ARG A 83 5.53 10.41 1.46
CA ARG A 83 6.56 10.49 0.42
C ARG A 83 7.09 11.91 0.34
N HIS A 84 8.38 12.05 0.07
CA HIS A 84 8.96 13.36 -0.21
C HIS A 84 8.44 13.89 -1.55
N ILE A 85 8.22 15.21 -1.62
CA ILE A 85 7.78 15.89 -2.84
C ILE A 85 8.78 16.98 -3.23
N THR A 86 8.89 17.22 -4.53
CA THR A 86 9.73 18.28 -5.07
C THR A 86 9.03 18.99 -6.23
N LEU A 87 9.47 20.20 -6.55
CA LEU A 87 9.08 20.88 -7.79
C LEU A 87 9.88 20.37 -8.99
N ASP A 88 11.14 19.98 -8.77
CA ASP A 88 12.06 19.47 -9.80
C ASP A 88 13.16 18.63 -9.13
N ARG A 89 13.31 17.37 -9.56
CA ARG A 89 14.29 16.43 -9.00
C ARG A 89 15.75 16.82 -9.29
N ALA A 90 16.00 17.72 -10.23
CA ALA A 90 17.32 18.26 -10.53
C ALA A 90 17.74 19.41 -9.59
N MET A 91 16.87 19.87 -8.69
CA MET A 91 17.21 20.87 -7.69
C MET A 91 18.29 20.37 -6.71
N TRP A 92 18.94 21.31 -6.02
CA TRP A 92 19.93 20.99 -5.01
C TRP A 92 19.30 20.37 -3.76
N GLY A 93 19.93 19.31 -3.24
CA GLY A 93 19.53 18.59 -2.02
C GLY A 93 19.58 17.07 -2.22
N SER A 94 20.00 16.32 -1.20
CA SER A 94 20.12 14.86 -1.25
C SER A 94 18.80 14.15 -1.57
N ASP A 95 17.70 14.73 -1.11
CA ASP A 95 16.38 14.09 -1.16
C ASP A 95 15.63 14.44 -2.46
N GLN A 96 16.15 15.37 -3.27
CA GLN A 96 15.50 15.80 -4.50
C GLN A 96 15.39 14.66 -5.50
N ALA A 97 16.47 13.88 -5.64
CA ALA A 97 16.52 12.75 -6.56
C ALA A 97 15.50 11.65 -6.23
N THR A 98 15.10 11.48 -4.96
CA THR A 98 14.17 10.44 -4.52
C THR A 98 12.73 10.94 -4.38
N SER A 99 12.54 12.26 -4.40
CA SER A 99 11.24 12.92 -4.25
C SER A 99 10.31 12.76 -5.45
N ILE A 100 9.02 12.98 -5.21
CA ILE A 100 7.95 12.93 -6.19
C ILE A 100 7.64 14.34 -6.71
N GLU A 101 7.68 14.51 -8.03
CA GLU A 101 7.24 15.75 -8.69
C GLU A 101 5.71 15.88 -8.73
N PRO A 102 5.15 17.07 -9.00
CA PRO A 102 3.70 17.30 -8.92
C PRO A 102 2.85 16.31 -9.74
N GLY A 103 3.30 15.96 -10.95
CA GLY A 103 2.62 14.95 -11.78
C GLY A 103 2.68 13.54 -11.19
N GLY A 104 3.76 13.20 -10.47
CA GLY A 104 3.86 11.96 -9.71
C GLY A 104 2.92 11.96 -8.50
N LEU A 105 2.76 13.08 -7.79
CA LEU A 105 1.87 13.20 -6.64
C LEU A 105 0.40 13.04 -7.06
N ILE A 106 0.00 13.68 -8.17
CA ILE A 106 -1.35 13.53 -8.74
C ILE A 106 -1.63 12.05 -9.07
N ARG A 107 -0.67 11.38 -9.72
CA ARG A 107 -0.79 9.94 -10.04
C ARG A 107 -0.83 9.07 -8.79
N LEU A 108 -0.04 9.40 -7.77
CA LEU A 108 -0.02 8.67 -6.51
C LEU A 108 -1.42 8.67 -5.88
N VAL A 109 -2.02 9.86 -5.73
CA VAL A 109 -3.34 10.01 -5.12
C VAL A 109 -4.43 9.37 -5.98
N ALA A 110 -4.46 9.64 -7.29
CA ALA A 110 -5.48 9.10 -8.19
C ALA A 110 -5.50 7.56 -8.14
N ASN A 111 -4.34 6.92 -8.26
CA ASN A 111 -4.25 5.47 -8.27
C ASN A 111 -4.54 4.85 -6.90
N ILE A 112 -4.27 5.53 -5.79
CA ILE A 112 -4.72 5.08 -4.45
C ILE A 112 -6.25 5.03 -4.40
N ARG A 113 -6.94 6.04 -4.93
CA ARG A 113 -8.42 6.04 -4.99
C ARG A 113 -8.96 4.94 -5.89
N ASP A 114 -8.31 4.69 -7.02
CA ASP A 114 -8.68 3.57 -7.89
C ASP A 114 -8.49 2.21 -7.19
N ILE A 115 -7.39 2.05 -6.42
CA ILE A 115 -7.13 0.85 -5.63
C ILE A 115 -8.20 0.65 -4.56
N GLU A 116 -8.54 1.67 -3.78
CA GLU A 116 -9.58 1.61 -2.74
C GLU A 116 -10.93 1.15 -3.33
N LEU A 117 -11.29 1.66 -4.51
CA LEU A 117 -12.49 1.23 -5.23
C LEU A 117 -12.38 -0.22 -5.73
N ALA A 118 -11.21 -0.62 -6.24
CA ALA A 118 -10.97 -1.93 -6.84
C ALA A 118 -10.86 -3.07 -5.82
N LEU A 119 -10.44 -2.79 -4.58
CA LEU A 119 -10.30 -3.79 -3.52
C LEU A 119 -11.62 -4.53 -3.24
N GLY A 120 -12.75 -3.82 -3.31
CA GLY A 120 -14.07 -4.40 -3.11
C GLY A 120 -14.27 -5.04 -1.74
N ASP A 121 -15.11 -6.07 -1.67
CA ASP A 121 -15.53 -6.72 -0.42
C ASP A 121 -15.12 -8.21 -0.33
N GLY A 122 -14.32 -8.69 -1.28
CA GLY A 122 -13.88 -10.08 -1.35
C GLY A 122 -14.94 -11.11 -1.78
N ILE A 123 -16.17 -10.71 -2.09
CA ILE A 123 -17.24 -11.63 -2.52
C ILE A 123 -17.21 -11.76 -4.04
N LYS A 124 -17.00 -12.99 -4.55
CA LYS A 124 -17.00 -13.27 -5.99
C LYS A 124 -18.41 -13.09 -6.57
N ARG A 125 -18.50 -12.20 -7.56
CA ARG A 125 -19.73 -11.96 -8.34
C ARG A 125 -19.51 -12.20 -9.82
N VAL A 126 -20.63 -12.38 -10.52
CA VAL A 126 -20.73 -12.25 -11.98
C VAL A 126 -21.49 -10.96 -12.22
N TYR A 127 -20.82 -9.96 -12.77
CA TYR A 127 -21.45 -8.68 -13.05
C TYR A 127 -22.40 -8.77 -14.24
N GLU A 128 -23.34 -7.83 -14.34
CA GLU A 128 -24.28 -7.76 -15.46
C GLU A 128 -23.53 -7.66 -16.81
N SER A 129 -22.44 -6.89 -16.84
CA SER A 129 -21.53 -6.78 -17.98
C SER A 129 -20.87 -8.11 -18.39
N GLU A 130 -20.77 -9.08 -17.46
CA GLU A 130 -20.22 -10.40 -17.74
C GLU A 130 -21.25 -11.38 -18.32
N GLN A 131 -22.56 -11.09 -18.28
CA GLN A 131 -23.59 -12.05 -18.68
C GLN A 131 -23.52 -12.40 -20.17
N VAL A 132 -23.33 -11.40 -21.03
CA VAL A 132 -23.18 -11.59 -22.49
C VAL A 132 -21.94 -12.41 -22.84
N PRO A 133 -20.71 -12.04 -22.40
CA PRO A 133 -19.52 -12.85 -22.70
C PRO A 133 -19.61 -14.23 -22.05
N ARG A 134 -20.20 -14.36 -20.85
CA ARG A 134 -20.42 -15.65 -20.19
C ARG A 134 -21.27 -16.58 -21.05
N LYS A 135 -22.39 -16.11 -21.62
CA LYS A 135 -23.25 -16.93 -22.51
C LYS A 135 -22.51 -17.38 -23.78
N LYS A 136 -21.66 -16.52 -24.34
CA LYS A 136 -20.92 -16.80 -25.58
C LYS A 136 -19.73 -17.75 -25.37
N LEU A 137 -19.00 -17.58 -24.28
CA LEU A 137 -17.67 -18.20 -24.09
C LEU A 137 -17.71 -19.40 -23.14
N ARG A 138 -18.70 -19.50 -22.25
CA ARG A 138 -18.82 -20.63 -21.34
C ARG A 138 -19.53 -21.77 -22.03
N ARG A 139 -18.79 -22.82 -22.41
CA ARG A 139 -19.39 -24.07 -22.88
C ARG A 139 -20.17 -24.71 -21.73
N VAL A 140 -21.46 -24.91 -21.94
CA VAL A 140 -22.31 -25.74 -21.07
C VAL A 140 -22.40 -27.09 -21.77
N LEU A 141 -21.98 -28.17 -21.09
CA LEU A 141 -22.27 -29.51 -21.58
C LEU A 141 -23.77 -29.72 -21.39
N GLU A 142 -24.53 -29.79 -22.47
CA GLU A 142 -25.91 -30.26 -22.40
C GLU A 142 -25.88 -31.73 -21.96
N PRO A 143 -26.72 -32.14 -20.99
CA PRO A 143 -26.85 -33.55 -20.66
C PRO A 143 -27.24 -34.30 -21.94
N THR A 144 -26.41 -35.24 -22.36
CA THR A 144 -26.72 -36.08 -23.51
C THR A 144 -27.97 -36.88 -23.17
N THR A 145 -29.12 -36.52 -23.74
CA THR A 145 -30.30 -37.38 -23.73
C THR A 145 -29.90 -38.68 -24.43
N GLN A 146 -29.57 -39.70 -23.65
CA GLN A 146 -29.50 -41.07 -24.14
C GLN A 146 -30.93 -41.47 -24.54
N SER A 147 -31.24 -41.39 -25.83
CA SER A 147 -32.41 -42.06 -26.40
C SER A 147 -32.18 -43.57 -26.28
N LYS A 148 -33.12 -44.24 -25.63
CA LYS A 148 -33.25 -45.70 -25.56
C LYS A 148 -33.27 -46.35 -26.94
#